data_AF-A0A7J9KGV2-F1
#
_entry.id   AF-A0A7J9KGV2-F1
#
_cell.length_a   1.000
_cell.length_b   1.000
_cell.length_c   1.000
_cell.angle_alpha   90.00
_cell.angle_beta   90.00
_cell.angle_gamma   90.00
#
_symmetry.space_group_name_H-M   'P 1'
#
loop_
_entity.id
_entity.type
_entity.pdbx_description
1 polymer ?
#
loop_
_entity_poly.entity_id
_entity_poly.type
_entity_poly.pdbx_seq_one_letter_code
_entity_poly.pdbx_strand_id
1 'polypeptide(L)' 'KIEKVSYRVFSENYSPLKELVATSRRDDISEEKWMAILQNLQDKDVEWRAL' A
#
# COMPACT_ATOMS: atom_id res chain seq x y z
N LYS A 1 -29.69 -1.63 -7.99
CA LYS A 1 -28.65 -1.04 -8.87
C LYS A 1 -27.31 -1.47 -8.30
N ILE A 2 -26.53 -2.31 -9.00
CA ILE A 2 -25.24 -2.79 -8.47
C ILE A 2 -24.21 -1.69 -8.77
N GLU A 3 -23.58 -1.14 -7.73
CA GLU A 3 -22.47 -0.21 -7.90
C GLU A 3 -21.30 -0.93 -8.57
N LYS A 4 -20.91 -0.42 -9.74
CA LYS A 4 -19.78 -0.97 -10.48
C LYS A 4 -18.50 -0.55 -9.77
N VAL A 5 -17.96 -1.44 -8.95
CA VAL A 5 -16.65 -1.25 -8.33
C VAL A 5 -15.57 -1.32 -9.40
N SER A 6 -14.72 -0.30 -9.50
CA SER A 6 -13.56 -0.30 -10.38
C SER A 6 -12.48 -1.21 -9.80
N TYR A 7 -12.06 -2.21 -10.56
CA TYR A 7 -10.93 -3.08 -10.21
C TYR A 7 -9.69 -2.71 -11.03
N ARG A 8 -8.52 -2.79 -10.41
CA ARG A 8 -7.22 -2.61 -11.06
C ARG A 8 -6.55 -3.97 -11.19
N VAL A 9 -6.25 -4.37 -12.42
CA VAL A 9 -5.51 -5.61 -12.71
C VAL A 9 -4.03 -5.26 -12.85
N PHE A 10 -3.17 -5.99 -12.14
CA PHE A 10 -1.72 -5.85 -12.23
C PHE A 10 -1.15 -6.95 -13.14
N SER A 11 -0.19 -6.60 -14.00
CA SER A 11 0.53 -7.56 -14.86
C SER A 11 1.73 -8.22 -14.16
N GLU A 12 2.20 -7.62 -13.08
CA GLU A 12 3.26 -8.12 -12.22
C GLU A 12 2.71 -8.52 -10.86
N ASN A 13 3.47 -9.31 -10.10
CA ASN A 13 3.14 -9.64 -8.72
C ASN A 13 2.90 -8.36 -7.91
N TYR A 14 1.68 -8.21 -7.40
CA TYR A 14 1.31 -7.08 -6.57
C TYR A 14 2.13 -7.07 -5.27
N SER A 15 2.70 -5.92 -4.94
CA SER A 15 3.37 -5.69 -3.66
C SER A 15 2.86 -4.36 -3.09
N PRO A 16 2.15 -4.39 -1.95
CA PRO A 16 1.66 -3.19 -1.27
C PRO A 16 2.79 -2.17 -1.01
N LEU A 17 3.98 -2.65 -0.64
CA LEU A 17 5.14 -1.79 -0.45
C LEU A 17 5.61 -1.11 -1.73
N LYS A 18 5.68 -1.83 -2.85
CA LYS A 18 6.08 -1.21 -4.13
C LYS A 18 5.07 -0.14 -4.56
N GLU A 19 3.78 -0.36 -4.32
CA GLU A 19 2.76 0.65 -4.59
C GLU A 19 2.94 1.89 -3.70
N LEU A 20 3.19 1.70 -2.39
CA LEU A 20 3.45 2.81 -1.47
C LEU A 20 4.68 3.62 -1.88
N VAL A 21 5.79 2.96 -2.23
CA VAL A 21 7.03 3.60 -2.70
C VAL A 21 6.84 4.32 -4.04
N ALA A 22 6.04 3.75 -4.95
CA ALA A 22 5.78 4.33 -6.27
C ALA A 22 4.82 5.54 -6.22
N THR A 23 3.99 5.65 -5.18
CA THR A 23 3.14 6.84 -5.01
C THR A 23 3.96 8.04 -4.52
N SER A 24 3.62 9.24 -5.02
CA SER A 24 4.20 10.48 -4.54
C SER A 24 4.09 10.57 -3.02
N ARG A 25 5.12 11.14 -2.38
CA ARG A 25 5.15 11.37 -0.93
C ARG A 25 3.83 12.01 -0.48
N ARG A 26 3.09 11.30 0.37
CA ARG A 26 1.76 11.72 0.84
C ARG A 26 1.89 12.54 2.13
N ASP A 27 2.43 13.74 1.98
CA ASP A 27 2.60 14.69 3.10
C ASP A 27 1.28 15.22 3.65
N ASP A 28 0.19 15.05 2.90
CA ASP A 28 -1.18 15.43 3.25
C ASP A 28 -1.91 14.39 4.12
N ILE A 29 -1.27 13.28 4.45
CA ILE A 29 -1.85 12.20 5.26
C ILE A 29 -1.48 12.36 6.74
N SER A 30 -2.49 12.24 7.62
CA SER A 30 -2.29 12.25 9.07
C SER A 30 -1.57 11.00 9.56
N GLU A 31 -0.94 11.09 10.72
CA GLU A 31 -0.22 9.97 11.33
C GLU A 31 -1.12 8.74 11.53
N GLU A 32 -2.38 8.92 11.93
CA GLU A 32 -3.32 7.82 12.15
C GLU A 32 -3.63 7.06 10.86
N LYS A 33 -3.75 7.79 9.75
CA LYS A 33 -3.96 7.18 8.43
C LYS A 33 -2.71 6.46 7.95
N TRP A 34 -1.52 6.99 8.23
CA TRP A 34 -0.26 6.30 7.97
C TRP A 34 -0.17 4.98 8.75
N MET A 35 -0.53 4.99 10.03
CA MET A 35 -0.57 3.80 10.86
C MET A 35 -1.54 2.74 10.32
N ALA A 36 -2.73 3.15 9.87
CA ALA A 36 -3.70 2.23 9.25
C ALA A 36 -3.18 1.62 7.94
N ILE A 37 -2.47 2.39 7.12
CA ILE A 37 -1.85 1.89 5.88
C ILE A 37 -0.76 0.85 6.20
N LEU A 38 0.11 1.15 7.16
CA LEU A 38 1.20 0.26 7.55
C LEU A 38 0.70 -1.03 8.22
N GLN A 39 -0.38 -0.96 9.00
CA GLN A 39 -0.99 -2.15 9.63
C GLN A 39 -1.58 -3.14 8.61
N ASN A 40 -1.87 -2.70 7.38
CA ASN A 40 -2.34 -3.59 6.31
C ASN A 40 -1.19 -4.34 5.60
N LEU A 41 0.07 -4.02 5.91
CA LEU A 41 1.23 -4.75 5.41
C LEU A 41 1.39 -6.06 6.17
N GLN A 42 1.59 -7.17 5.47
CA GLN A 42 1.90 -8.46 6.09
C GLN A 42 3.41 -8.57 6.28
N ASP A 43 3.88 -9.40 7.22
CA ASP A 43 5.32 -9.60 7.46
C ASP A 43 6.09 -10.01 6.20
N LYS A 44 5.47 -10.82 5.33
CA LYS A 44 6.05 -11.22 4.03
C LYS A 44 6.22 -10.06 3.05
N ASP A 45 5.50 -8.96 3.26
CA ASP A 45 5.59 -7.78 2.43
C ASP A 45 6.73 -6.87 2.90
N VAL A 46 7.28 -7.05 4.11
CA VAL A 46 8.29 -6.18 4.73
C VAL A 46 9.63 -6.89 4.88
N GLU A 47 10.63 -6.44 4.11
CA GLU A 47 12.01 -6.93 4.25
C GLU A 47 12.81 -5.95 5.11
N TRP A 48 13.01 -6.31 6.39
CA TRP A 48 13.81 -5.52 7.31
C TRP A 48 15.29 -5.62 6.92
N ARG A 49 15.85 -4.53 6.39
CA ARG A 49 17.31 -4.40 6.30
C ARG A 49 17.82 -4.01 7.68
N ALA A 50 18.18 -5.00 8.49
CA ALA A 50 19.01 -4.75 9.66
C ALA A 50 20.39 -4.27 9.18
N LEU A 51 20.82 -3.11 9.68
CA LEU A 51 22.16 -2.53 9.47
C LEU A 51 23.20 -3.25 10.33
#